data_AF-A0A1G8C2K3-F1
#
_entry.id   AF-A0A1G8C2K3-F1
#
_cell.length_a   1.000
_cell.length_b   1.000
_cell.length_c   1.000
_cell.angle_alpha   90.00
_cell.angle_beta   90.00
_cell.angle_gamma   90.00
#
_symmetry.space_group_name_H-M   'P 1'
#
loop_
_entity.id
_entity.type
_entity.pdbx_description
1 polymer ?
#
loop_
_entity_poly.entity_id
_entity_poly.type
_entity_poly.pdbx_seq_one_letter_code
_entity_poly.pdbx_strand_id
1 'polypeptide(L)'
;MNRIVLGSVVLSIIGLSQAGLAQTTSRVQPEKVNCEDFLALADNYKPALLYWAAGVSKVDVKATDELVVDAANPVGLVVDECKKSPKTSSMNKVRQLTRSGRLNVVAHGDHD
;
A
#
# COMPACT_ATOMS: atom_id res chain seq x y z
N MET A 1 -36.44 -29.13 -42.32
CA MET A 1 -36.32 -28.33 -41.07
C MET A 1 -36.36 -29.27 -39.87
N ASN A 2 -35.57 -28.94 -38.85
CA ASN A 2 -35.33 -29.62 -37.57
C ASN A 2 -34.49 -30.91 -37.57
N ARG A 3 -33.22 -30.77 -37.14
CA ARG A 3 -32.46 -31.85 -36.51
C ARG A 3 -32.19 -31.44 -35.07
N ILE A 4 -32.54 -32.38 -34.20
CA ILE A 4 -32.62 -32.32 -32.75
C ILE A 4 -31.22 -32.15 -32.14
N VAL A 5 -31.09 -31.21 -31.21
CA VAL A 5 -29.95 -31.05 -30.30
C VAL A 5 -30.12 -32.05 -29.16
N LEU A 6 -29.15 -32.93 -28.90
CA LEU A 6 -29.08 -33.70 -27.64
C LEU A 6 -27.70 -34.32 -27.40
N GLY A 7 -26.99 -33.80 -26.38
CA GLY A 7 -26.07 -34.49 -25.46
C GLY A 7 -24.76 -35.05 -26.04
N SER A 8 -23.59 -34.99 -25.39
CA SER A 8 -23.23 -34.71 -24.01
C SER A 8 -21.72 -34.45 -24.00
N VAL A 9 -21.27 -33.23 -23.72
CA VAL A 9 -19.84 -32.96 -23.48
C VAL A 9 -19.65 -32.93 -21.97
N VAL A 10 -19.25 -34.06 -21.40
CA VAL A 10 -18.80 -34.14 -20.01
C VAL A 10 -17.39 -33.55 -19.97
N LEU A 11 -17.29 -32.24 -19.77
CA LEU A 11 -16.01 -31.58 -19.46
C LEU A 11 -15.69 -31.87 -17.99
N SER A 12 -14.90 -32.91 -17.76
CA SER A 12 -14.34 -33.23 -16.44
C SER A 12 -13.54 -32.04 -15.92
N ILE A 13 -14.06 -31.41 -14.87
CA ILE A 13 -13.45 -30.31 -14.15
C ILE A 13 -12.28 -30.90 -13.35
N ILE A 14 -11.06 -30.78 -13.87
CA ILE A 14 -9.86 -31.08 -13.09
C ILE A 14 -9.74 -29.96 -12.05
N GLY A 15 -10.12 -30.27 -10.82
CA GLY A 15 -9.87 -29.42 -9.66
C GLY A 15 -8.36 -29.28 -9.47
N LEU A 16 -7.78 -28.19 -9.97
CA LEU A 16 -6.45 -27.75 -9.52
C LEU A 16 -6.60 -27.32 -8.07
N SER A 17 -6.32 -28.24 -7.15
CA SER A 17 -6.02 -27.88 -5.76
C SER A 17 -4.84 -26.93 -5.80
N GLN A 18 -5.11 -25.63 -5.63
CA GLN A 18 -4.06 -24.65 -5.45
C GLN A 18 -3.37 -24.98 -4.13
N ALA A 19 -2.21 -25.65 -4.21
CA ALA A 19 -1.30 -25.72 -3.09
C ALA A 19 -0.93 -24.28 -2.75
N GLY A 20 -1.55 -23.73 -1.70
CA GLY A 20 -1.22 -22.43 -1.17
C GLY A 20 0.24 -22.47 -0.73
N LEU A 21 1.12 -21.88 -1.54
CA LEU A 21 2.50 -21.64 -1.14
C LEU A 21 2.43 -20.77 0.11
N ALA A 22 2.89 -21.31 1.24
CA ALA A 22 3.03 -20.56 2.47
C ALA A 22 3.89 -19.33 2.18
N GLN A 23 3.27 -18.15 2.18
CA GLN A 23 3.98 -16.90 1.97
C GLN A 23 4.94 -16.72 3.14
N THR A 24 6.24 -16.83 2.88
CA THR A 24 7.28 -16.55 3.87
C THR A 24 7.08 -15.13 4.42
N THR A 25 6.83 -15.00 5.71
CA THR A 25 6.66 -13.71 6.38
C THR A 25 7.92 -12.87 6.21
N SER A 26 7.85 -11.83 5.38
CA SER A 26 8.92 -10.84 5.26
C SER A 26 8.81 -9.82 6.40
N ARG A 27 9.91 -9.60 7.12
CA ARG A 27 10.02 -8.57 8.15
C ARG A 27 10.74 -7.37 7.56
N VAL A 28 10.07 -6.24 7.54
CA VAL A 28 10.63 -4.96 7.09
C VAL A 28 10.95 -4.11 8.31
N GLN A 29 12.14 -3.48 8.35
CA GLN A 29 12.47 -2.44 9.33
C GLN A 29 12.22 -1.08 8.67
N PRO A 30 11.09 -0.41 8.95
CA PRO A 30 10.67 0.79 8.22
C PRO A 30 11.72 1.90 8.14
N GLU A 31 12.48 2.10 9.21
CA GLU A 31 13.53 3.11 9.31
C GLU A 31 14.66 2.91 8.29
N LYS A 32 14.93 1.65 7.91
CA LYS A 32 16.02 1.28 6.99
C LYS A 32 15.58 1.18 5.53
N VAL A 33 14.28 1.32 5.25
CA VAL A 33 13.74 1.23 3.90
C VAL A 33 14.12 2.48 3.11
N ASN A 34 14.88 2.29 2.04
CA ASN A 34 15.12 3.35 1.05
C ASN A 34 13.95 3.42 0.05
N CYS A 35 13.99 4.39 -0.86
CA CYS A 35 12.92 4.60 -1.82
C CYS A 35 12.81 3.46 -2.86
N GLU A 36 13.91 2.83 -3.27
CA GLU A 36 13.86 1.65 -4.16
C GLU A 36 13.18 0.45 -3.50
N ASP A 37 13.51 0.17 -2.23
CA ASP A 37 12.88 -0.88 -1.44
C ASP A 37 11.38 -0.60 -1.23
N PHE A 38 11.02 0.66 -0.95
CA PHE A 38 9.63 1.09 -0.84
C PHE A 38 8.84 0.85 -2.14
N LEU A 39 9.45 1.16 -3.29
CA LEU A 39 8.83 0.96 -4.60
C LEU A 39 8.62 -0.52 -4.92
N ALA A 40 9.53 -1.39 -4.46
CA ALA A 40 9.48 -2.83 -4.65
C ALA A 40 8.44 -3.55 -3.77
N LEU A 41 7.88 -2.89 -2.76
CA LEU A 41 6.78 -3.44 -1.97
C LEU A 41 5.54 -3.67 -2.85
N ALA A 42 4.77 -4.72 -2.54
CA ALA A 42 3.45 -4.86 -3.12
C ALA A 42 2.57 -3.65 -2.72
N ASP A 43 1.71 -3.22 -3.63
CA ASP A 43 0.97 -1.95 -3.50
C ASP A 43 0.11 -1.90 -2.23
N ASN A 44 -0.40 -3.03 -1.76
CA ASN A 44 -1.16 -3.15 -0.53
C ASN A 44 -0.34 -2.92 0.75
N TYR A 45 1.00 -2.98 0.71
CA TYR A 45 1.87 -2.72 1.86
C TYR A 45 2.40 -1.28 1.93
N LYS A 46 2.43 -0.55 0.81
CA LYS A 46 2.90 0.84 0.75
C LYS A 46 2.12 1.78 1.68
N PRO A 47 0.77 1.70 1.78
CA PRO A 47 0.01 2.53 2.72
C PRO A 47 0.46 2.31 4.17
N ALA A 48 0.62 1.06 4.61
CA ALA A 48 1.00 0.74 5.99
C ALA A 48 2.33 1.39 6.38
N LEU A 49 3.32 1.31 5.49
CA LEU A 49 4.63 1.91 5.71
C LEU A 49 4.58 3.45 5.71
N LEU A 50 3.75 4.03 4.83
CA LEU A 50 3.52 5.46 4.76
C LEU A 50 2.89 6.01 6.05
N TYR A 51 1.80 5.41 6.52
CA TYR A 51 1.13 5.85 7.75
C TYR A 51 2.01 5.65 8.98
N TRP A 52 2.78 4.57 9.04
CA TRP A 52 3.79 4.40 10.08
C TRP A 52 4.79 5.56 10.05
N ALA A 53 5.41 5.84 8.89
CA ALA A 53 6.45 6.86 8.76
C ALA A 53 5.94 8.26 9.09
N ALA A 54 4.70 8.56 8.71
CA ALA A 54 4.05 9.82 9.07
C ALA A 54 3.71 9.90 10.56
N GLY A 55 3.22 8.79 11.15
CA GLY A 55 2.92 8.67 12.57
C GLY A 55 4.15 8.88 13.45
N VAL A 56 5.25 8.15 13.21
CA VAL A 56 6.51 8.36 13.97
C VAL A 56 7.20 9.70 13.67
N SER A 57 6.82 10.38 12.59
CA SER A 57 7.32 11.71 12.26
C SER A 57 6.57 12.85 12.94
N LYS A 58 5.36 12.59 13.44
CA LYS A 58 4.47 13.53 14.14
C LYS A 58 4.45 13.20 15.63
N VAL A 59 4.72 14.18 16.47
CA VAL A 59 4.69 14.01 17.93
C VAL A 59 3.24 14.07 18.47
N ASP A 60 2.27 14.52 17.65
CA ASP A 60 0.92 14.89 18.11
C ASP A 60 -0.22 14.15 17.40
N VAL A 61 -0.03 12.92 16.93
CA VAL A 61 -1.19 12.12 16.45
C VAL A 61 -2.06 11.73 17.64
N LYS A 62 -3.34 12.10 17.61
CA LYS A 62 -4.34 11.82 18.66
C LYS A 62 -5.24 10.67 18.26
N ALA A 63 -5.84 10.01 19.25
CA ALA A 63 -6.84 8.97 19.02
C ALA A 63 -8.11 9.48 18.30
N THR A 64 -8.36 10.80 18.37
CA THR A 64 -9.47 11.50 17.71
C THR A 64 -9.13 11.96 16.30
N ASP A 65 -7.88 11.78 15.85
CA ASP A 65 -7.51 12.19 14.50
C ASP A 65 -8.05 11.20 13.47
N GLU A 66 -8.44 11.73 12.31
CA GLU A 66 -8.93 10.93 11.21
C GLU A 66 -7.79 10.56 10.26
N LEU A 67 -7.74 9.29 9.86
CA LEU A 67 -6.81 8.83 8.82
C LEU A 67 -7.38 9.18 7.45
N VAL A 68 -6.60 9.89 6.64
CA VAL A 68 -6.98 10.20 5.26
C VAL A 68 -6.83 8.93 4.42
N VAL A 69 -7.89 8.16 4.23
CA VAL A 69 -7.92 6.96 3.38
C VAL A 69 -8.31 7.36 1.95
N ASP A 70 -7.40 8.07 1.27
CA ASP A 70 -7.53 8.37 -0.17
C ASP A 70 -6.70 7.35 -0.97
N ALA A 71 -7.36 6.67 -1.92
CA ALA A 71 -6.76 5.63 -2.76
C ALA A 71 -5.69 6.17 -3.73
N ALA A 72 -5.64 7.48 -4.01
CA ALA A 72 -4.76 8.05 -5.04
C ALA A 72 -3.66 8.97 -4.50
N ASN A 73 -3.96 9.87 -3.55
CA ASN A 73 -3.08 11.01 -3.31
C ASN A 73 -1.82 10.75 -2.47
N PRO A 74 -1.91 10.25 -1.24
CA PRO A 74 -0.75 10.29 -0.34
C PRO A 74 0.31 9.25 -0.71
N VAL A 75 -0.11 8.05 -1.12
CA VAL A 75 0.82 6.98 -1.55
C VAL A 75 1.40 7.29 -2.93
N GLY A 76 0.57 7.73 -3.89
CA GLY A 76 1.01 8.07 -5.24
C GLY A 76 2.08 9.16 -5.25
N LEU A 77 1.89 10.22 -4.45
CA LEU A 77 2.88 11.29 -4.29
C LEU A 77 4.23 10.76 -3.80
N VAL A 78 4.24 9.90 -2.78
CA VAL A 78 5.48 9.34 -2.22
C VAL A 78 6.15 8.40 -3.21
N VAL A 79 5.37 7.58 -3.93
CA VAL A 79 5.86 6.74 -5.03
C VAL A 79 6.57 7.59 -6.08
N ASP A 80 5.95 8.67 -6.55
CA ASP A 80 6.52 9.50 -7.60
C ASP A 80 7.76 10.28 -7.13
N GLU A 81 7.78 10.74 -5.90
CA GLU A 81 8.97 11.36 -5.32
C GLU A 81 10.10 10.34 -5.08
N CYS A 82 9.77 9.11 -4.69
CA CYS A 82 10.75 8.05 -4.52
C CYS A 82 11.37 7.59 -5.85
N LYS A 83 10.62 7.59 -6.96
CA LYS A 83 11.17 7.33 -8.30
C LYS A 83 12.26 8.35 -8.68
N LYS A 84 12.13 9.61 -8.24
CA LYS A 84 13.12 10.67 -8.51
C LYS A 84 14.41 10.51 -7.70
N SER A 85 14.34 9.88 -6.53
CA SER A 85 15.47 9.73 -5.61
C SER A 85 15.50 8.35 -4.94
N PRO A 86 15.79 7.27 -5.69
CA PRO A 86 15.64 5.88 -5.23
C PRO A 86 16.53 5.52 -4.04
N LYS A 87 17.72 6.14 -3.94
CA LYS A 87 18.68 5.87 -2.86
C LYS A 87 18.38 6.61 -1.55
N THR A 88 17.40 7.50 -1.53
CA THR A 88 17.05 8.27 -0.34
C THR A 88 16.19 7.42 0.61
N SER A 89 16.33 7.63 1.91
CA SER A 89 15.42 7.05 2.92
C SER A 89 13.97 7.43 2.62
N SER A 90 13.10 6.41 2.53
CA SER A 90 11.66 6.60 2.30
C SER A 90 11.02 7.40 3.44
N MET A 91 11.39 7.11 4.70
CA MET A 91 10.93 7.84 5.88
C MET A 91 11.31 9.32 5.85
N ASN A 92 12.56 9.64 5.48
CA ASN A 92 12.98 11.03 5.34
C ASN A 92 12.20 11.74 4.24
N LYS A 93 11.87 11.04 3.15
CA LYS A 93 11.04 11.60 2.08
C LYS A 93 9.61 11.91 2.57
N VAL A 94 8.98 10.97 3.27
CA VAL A 94 7.66 11.17 3.90
C VAL A 94 7.71 12.38 4.84
N ARG A 95 8.68 12.41 5.77
CA ARG A 95 8.87 13.53 6.71
C ARG A 95 9.05 14.87 6.00
N GLN A 96 9.85 14.91 4.93
CA GLN A 96 10.07 16.11 4.13
C GLN A 96 8.77 16.60 3.51
N LEU A 97 7.99 15.70 2.88
CA LEU A 97 6.72 16.05 2.25
C LEU A 97 5.69 16.53 3.27
N THR A 98 5.60 15.86 4.43
CA THR A 98 4.71 16.27 5.53
C THR A 98 5.07 17.64 6.07
N ARG A 99 6.36 17.93 6.30
CA ARG A 99 6.83 19.25 6.74
C ARG A 99 6.59 20.35 5.71
N SER A 100 6.62 20.01 4.42
CA SER A 100 6.33 20.95 3.34
C SER A 100 4.82 21.17 3.10
N GLY A 101 3.94 20.47 3.84
CA GLY A 101 2.48 20.52 3.63
C GLY A 101 1.99 19.78 2.37
N ARG A 102 2.89 19.20 1.57
CA ARG A 102 2.55 18.46 0.35
C ARG A 102 1.94 17.08 0.62
N LEU A 103 2.21 16.51 1.80
CA LEU A 103 1.68 15.22 2.22
C LEU A 103 0.85 15.42 3.50
N ASN A 104 -0.44 15.16 3.39
CA ASN A 104 -1.32 15.06 4.54
C ASN A 104 -1.95 13.66 4.60
N VAL A 105 -1.70 12.95 5.70
CA VAL A 105 -2.21 11.60 5.94
C VAL A 105 -3.08 11.51 7.19
N VAL A 106 -3.16 12.61 7.97
CA VAL A 106 -3.89 12.69 9.23
C VAL A 106 -4.60 14.05 9.28
N ALA A 107 -5.92 14.06 9.36
CA ALA A 107 -6.70 15.25 9.65
C ALA A 107 -6.87 15.36 11.17
N HIS A 108 -6.54 16.52 11.75
CA HIS A 108 -6.83 16.77 13.16
C HIS A 108 -8.33 17.01 13.29
N GLY A 109 -8.98 16.20 14.12
CA GLY A 109 -10.39 16.40 14.43
C GLY A 109 -10.54 17.60 15.36
N ASP A 110 -10.95 18.74 14.81
CA ASP A 110 -11.43 19.88 15.61
C ASP A 110 -12.84 19.53 16.09
N HIS A 111 -12.93 18.73 17.16
CA HIS A 111 -14.17 18.56 17.89
C HIS A 111 -14.29 19.72 18.90
N ASP A 112 -14.96 20.78 18.49
CA ASP A 112 -15.65 21.71 19.40
C ASP A 112 -16.77 20.99 20.17
#